data_AF-A0A7M4AGA1-F1
#
_entry.id   AF-A0A7M4AGA1-F1
#
_cell.length_a   1.000
_cell.length_b   1.000
_cell.length_c   1.000
_cell.angle_alpha   90.00
_cell.angle_beta   90.00
_cell.angle_gamma   90.00
#
_symmetry.space_group_name_H-M   'P 1'
#
loop_
_entity.id
_entity.type
_entity.pdbx_description
1 polymer ?
#
loop_
_entity_poly.entity_id
_entity_poly.type
_entity_poly.pdbx_seq_one_letter_code
_entity_poly.pdbx_strand_id
1 'polypeptide(L)'
;MVKRPKIGYALVGLCVLLTVVGSVGLTFTGDVEGIPTPNVPDRTFYADEPLPENGLSTFISARLTLTWDRDDIYAVIVHEDEKKRCESLPTGLLNTGSTTACGVYDADVLVSGDDGKTGITWDVASGTHFAGIGTVSEAPPAGTEVNMAYEVNLRAGFASYFLFALIGIAGSVFFWD
;
A
#
# COMPACT_ATOMS: atom_id res chain seq x y z
N MET A 1 -9.69 48.26 -15.40
CA MET A 1 -9.79 47.07 -16.28
C MET A 1 -8.37 46.61 -16.61
N VAL A 2 -8.13 45.34 -16.94
CA VAL A 2 -6.81 44.66 -17.16
C VAL A 2 -6.29 43.87 -15.94
N LYS A 3 -6.84 42.67 -15.70
CA LYS A 3 -6.15 41.54 -15.02
C LYS A 3 -6.66 40.14 -15.42
N ARG A 4 -7.86 40.02 -16.03
CA ARG A 4 -8.49 38.74 -16.44
C ARG A 4 -7.61 37.79 -17.29
N PRO A 5 -6.94 38.22 -18.37
CA PRO A 5 -6.20 37.29 -19.21
C PRO A 5 -4.97 36.70 -18.49
N LYS A 6 -4.30 37.48 -17.62
CA LYS A 6 -3.15 37.00 -16.84
C LYS A 6 -3.53 35.88 -15.87
N ILE A 7 -4.75 35.93 -15.34
CA ILE A 7 -5.29 34.91 -14.44
C ILE A 7 -5.59 33.62 -15.22
N GLY A 8 -6.18 33.74 -16.42
CA GLY A 8 -6.43 32.59 -17.29
C GLY A 8 -5.16 31.80 -17.65
N TYR A 9 -4.11 32.49 -18.10
CA TYR A 9 -2.81 31.87 -18.39
C TYR A 9 -2.18 31.18 -17.17
N ALA A 10 -2.28 31.82 -16.00
CA ALA A 10 -1.74 31.24 -14.76
C ALA A 10 -2.47 29.95 -14.38
N LEU A 11 -3.81 29.91 -14.52
CA LEU A 11 -4.62 28.73 -14.22
C LEU A 11 -4.31 27.57 -15.17
N VAL A 12 -4.25 27.82 -16.48
CA VAL A 12 -3.90 26.79 -17.46
C VAL A 12 -2.49 26.26 -17.21
N GLY A 13 -1.52 27.15 -16.96
CA GLY A 13 -0.15 26.75 -16.64
C GLY A 13 -0.07 25.90 -15.37
N LEU A 14 -0.81 26.26 -14.33
CA LEU A 14 -0.90 25.48 -13.10
C LEU A 14 -1.50 24.09 -13.35
N CYS A 15 -2.57 23.97 -14.14
CA CYS A 15 -3.17 22.67 -14.47
C CYS A 15 -2.23 21.74 -15.21
N VAL A 16 -1.49 22.28 -16.18
CA VAL A 16 -0.49 21.51 -16.92
C VAL A 16 0.59 21.01 -15.95
N LEU A 17 1.07 21.87 -15.05
CA LEU A 17 2.06 21.49 -14.05
C LEU A 17 1.53 20.41 -13.09
N LEU A 18 0.31 20.58 -12.57
CA LEU A 18 -0.32 19.61 -11.67
C LEU A 18 -0.54 18.25 -12.36
N THR A 19 -0.91 18.26 -13.64
CA THR A 19 -1.07 17.03 -14.43
C THR A 19 0.27 16.30 -14.57
N VAL A 20 1.34 17.02 -14.93
CA VAL A 20 2.68 16.43 -15.09
C VAL A 20 3.18 15.88 -13.76
N VAL A 21 3.15 16.66 -12.69
CA VAL A 21 3.60 16.23 -11.36
C VAL A 21 2.76 15.05 -10.86
N GLY A 22 1.44 15.11 -11.03
CA GLY A 22 0.53 14.03 -10.65
C GLY A 22 0.74 12.73 -11.43
N SER A 23 1.22 12.82 -12.68
CA SER A 23 1.53 11.64 -13.52
C SER A 23 2.87 11.00 -13.19
N VAL A 24 3.90 11.81 -12.91
CA VAL A 24 5.21 11.32 -12.47
C VAL A 24 5.10 10.68 -11.09
N GLY A 25 4.39 11.35 -10.17
CA GLY A 25 4.23 10.92 -8.80
C GLY A 25 5.44 11.18 -7.91
N LEU A 26 5.33 10.76 -6.66
CA LEU A 26 6.38 10.85 -5.64
C LEU A 26 6.56 9.47 -5.00
N THR A 27 7.81 9.11 -4.71
CA THR A 27 8.13 7.84 -4.07
C THR A 27 8.67 8.09 -2.67
N PHE A 28 8.18 7.32 -1.70
CA PHE A 28 8.66 7.30 -0.31
C PHE A 28 9.08 5.88 0.03
N THR A 29 10.12 5.73 0.83
CA THR A 29 10.60 4.43 1.30
C THR A 29 10.58 4.40 2.82
N GLY A 30 10.39 3.22 3.39
CA GLY A 30 10.50 2.99 4.82
C GLY A 30 10.67 1.51 5.12
N ASP A 31 10.77 1.20 6.41
CA ASP A 31 10.97 -0.17 6.90
C ASP A 31 9.74 -0.63 7.68
N VAL A 32 9.47 -1.93 7.65
CA VAL A 32 8.47 -2.57 8.50
C VAL A 32 9.21 -3.20 9.68
N GLU A 33 8.97 -2.67 10.87
CA GLU A 33 9.58 -3.15 12.10
C GLU A 33 8.59 -4.01 12.91
N GLY A 34 9.09 -4.65 13.97
CA GLY A 34 8.24 -5.28 14.98
C GLY A 34 7.54 -6.57 14.54
N ILE A 35 7.95 -7.22 13.44
CA ILE A 35 7.37 -8.51 13.06
C ILE A 35 8.05 -9.64 13.87
N PRO A 36 7.30 -10.41 14.68
CA PRO A 36 7.88 -11.55 15.40
C PRO A 36 8.40 -12.62 14.45
N THR A 37 9.51 -13.29 14.80
CA THR A 37 10.02 -14.43 14.04
C THR A 37 8.95 -15.54 14.00
N PRO A 38 8.57 -16.05 12.83
CA PRO A 38 7.61 -17.14 12.74
C PRO A 38 8.15 -18.40 13.43
N ASN A 39 7.39 -18.92 14.38
CA ASN A 39 7.76 -20.12 15.15
C ASN A 39 6.73 -21.25 15.07
N VAL A 40 5.64 -21.03 14.34
CA VAL A 40 4.57 -22.00 14.11
C VAL A 40 4.34 -22.11 12.60
N PRO A 41 4.29 -23.33 12.03
CA PRO A 41 3.98 -23.52 10.62
C PRO A 41 2.58 -23.01 10.27
N ASP A 42 2.39 -22.58 9.03
CA ASP A 42 1.08 -22.18 8.48
C ASP A 42 0.37 -21.07 9.28
N ARG A 43 1.14 -20.25 10.00
CA ARG A 43 0.65 -19.08 10.74
C ARG A 43 1.39 -17.83 10.31
N THR A 44 0.61 -16.79 10.06
CA THR A 44 1.11 -15.44 9.83
C THR A 44 1.27 -14.70 11.16
N PHE A 45 2.40 -14.03 11.30
CA PHE A 45 2.73 -13.09 12.37
C PHE A 45 2.78 -11.69 11.77
N TYR A 46 2.16 -10.72 12.43
CA TYR A 46 1.96 -9.38 11.88
C TYR A 46 2.90 -8.37 12.51
N ALA A 47 3.18 -7.30 11.77
CA ALA A 47 3.87 -6.12 12.29
C ALA A 47 3.03 -5.45 13.38
N ASP A 48 3.71 -4.84 14.35
CA ASP A 48 3.05 -4.05 15.40
C ASP A 48 2.49 -2.74 14.83
N GLU A 49 3.26 -2.07 13.95
CA GLU A 49 2.85 -0.84 13.29
C GLU A 49 2.06 -1.06 11.99
N PRO A 50 1.05 -0.22 11.71
CA PRO A 50 0.32 -0.28 10.45
C PRO A 50 1.15 0.25 9.28
N LEU A 51 0.89 -0.28 8.09
CA LEU A 51 1.40 0.26 6.84
C LEU A 51 0.83 1.66 6.58
N PRO A 52 1.53 2.52 5.81
CA PRO A 52 1.04 3.86 5.49
C PRO A 52 -0.36 3.86 4.88
N GLU A 53 -1.27 4.61 5.50
CA GLU A 53 -2.65 4.72 5.05
C GLU A 53 -2.82 5.72 3.89
N ASN A 54 -3.83 5.50 3.05
CA ASN A 54 -4.23 6.42 1.99
C ASN A 54 -5.59 7.07 2.27
N GLY A 55 -5.61 8.05 3.18
CA GLY A 55 -6.83 8.78 3.57
C GLY A 55 -7.45 9.64 2.46
N LEU A 56 -6.74 9.86 1.35
CA LEU A 56 -7.22 10.62 0.19
C LEU A 56 -7.29 9.75 -1.08
N SER A 57 -7.59 8.45 -0.92
CA SER A 57 -7.59 7.46 -2.02
C SER A 57 -8.41 7.85 -3.26
N THR A 58 -9.46 8.65 -3.10
CA THR A 58 -10.23 9.23 -4.21
C THR A 58 -9.39 10.13 -5.12
N PHE A 59 -8.48 10.93 -4.54
CA PHE A 59 -7.69 11.95 -5.21
C PHE A 59 -6.24 11.53 -5.42
N ILE A 60 -5.72 10.61 -4.61
CA ILE A 60 -4.34 10.16 -4.60
C ILE A 60 -4.34 8.64 -4.71
N SER A 61 -3.75 8.10 -5.77
CA SER A 61 -3.45 6.68 -5.87
C SER A 61 -2.13 6.43 -5.16
N ALA A 62 -2.13 5.53 -4.19
CA ALA A 62 -0.92 5.10 -3.48
C ALA A 62 -0.68 3.63 -3.81
N ARG A 63 0.48 3.32 -4.37
CA ARG A 63 0.92 1.96 -4.66
C ARG A 63 2.06 1.61 -3.72
N LEU A 64 1.87 0.58 -2.91
CA LEU A 64 2.88 0.06 -2.00
C LEU A 64 3.53 -1.17 -2.62
N THR A 65 4.86 -1.20 -2.61
CA THR A 65 5.67 -2.37 -2.93
C THR A 65 6.43 -2.77 -1.68
N LEU A 66 6.23 -4.00 -1.21
CA LEU A 66 6.85 -4.57 -0.03
C LEU A 66 7.88 -5.62 -0.45
N THR A 67 9.08 -5.53 0.08
CA THR A 67 10.21 -6.44 -0.22
C THR A 67 10.86 -6.93 1.05
N TRP A 68 11.46 -8.12 1.01
CA TRP A 68 12.15 -8.72 2.15
C TRP A 68 13.35 -9.55 1.70
N ASP A 69 14.29 -9.78 2.61
CA ASP A 69 15.61 -10.34 2.31
C ASP A 69 15.70 -11.88 2.39
N ARG A 70 14.56 -12.56 2.57
CA ARG A 70 14.48 -14.00 2.85
C ARG A 70 13.63 -14.77 1.84
N ASP A 71 14.00 -16.02 1.61
CA ASP A 71 13.36 -16.95 0.67
C ASP A 71 12.62 -18.11 1.37
N ASP A 72 12.71 -18.22 2.69
CA ASP A 72 12.05 -19.26 3.49
C ASP A 72 10.74 -18.80 4.15
N ILE A 73 10.32 -17.55 3.87
CA ILE A 73 9.09 -16.94 4.37
C ILE A 73 8.23 -16.40 3.23
N TYR A 74 6.92 -16.33 3.48
CA TYR A 74 5.99 -15.55 2.68
C TYR A 74 5.64 -14.25 3.40
N ALA A 75 5.21 -13.25 2.65
CA ALA A 75 4.61 -12.02 3.17
C ALA A 75 3.15 -11.90 2.73
N VAL A 76 2.33 -11.26 3.58
CA VAL A 76 0.94 -10.92 3.28
C VAL A 76 0.63 -9.49 3.73
N ILE A 77 -0.43 -8.92 3.16
CA ILE A 77 -1.07 -7.70 3.68
C ILE A 77 -2.51 -8.04 4.02
N VAL A 78 -2.94 -7.60 5.20
CA VAL A 78 -4.31 -7.80 5.71
C VAL A 78 -4.87 -6.52 6.31
N HIS A 79 -6.17 -6.48 6.50
CA HIS A 79 -6.85 -5.45 7.28
C HIS A 79 -6.65 -5.63 8.79
N GLU A 80 -6.90 -4.56 9.56
CA GLU A 80 -6.78 -4.58 11.03
C GLU A 80 -7.69 -5.63 11.72
N ASP A 81 -8.90 -5.83 11.23
CA ASP A 81 -9.83 -6.82 11.77
C ASP A 81 -9.32 -8.25 11.60
N GLU A 82 -8.69 -8.53 10.46
CA GLU A 82 -8.07 -9.82 10.20
C GLU A 82 -6.86 -10.08 11.11
N LYS A 83 -5.97 -9.09 11.27
CA LYS A 83 -4.88 -9.15 12.25
C LYS A 83 -5.43 -9.50 13.65
N LYS A 84 -6.44 -8.76 14.11
CA LYS A 84 -7.07 -8.97 15.44
C LYS A 84 -7.69 -10.36 15.57
N ARG A 85 -8.38 -10.84 14.53
CA ARG A 85 -8.95 -12.19 14.50
C ARG A 85 -7.84 -13.23 14.71
N CYS A 86 -6.77 -13.12 13.95
CA CYS A 86 -5.69 -14.10 13.98
C CYS A 86 -4.85 -14.07 15.25
N GLU A 87 -4.64 -12.90 15.85
CA GLU A 87 -3.96 -12.77 17.14
C GLU A 87 -4.83 -13.27 18.31
N SER A 88 -6.16 -13.16 18.21
CA SER A 88 -7.08 -13.68 19.23
C SER A 88 -7.14 -15.21 19.29
N LEU A 89 -6.73 -15.90 18.22
CA LEU A 89 -6.76 -17.35 18.15
C LEU A 89 -5.52 -17.97 18.81
N PRO A 90 -5.70 -18.90 19.77
CA PRO A 90 -4.59 -19.58 20.42
C PRO A 90 -3.78 -20.40 19.42
N THR A 91 -2.46 -20.45 19.63
CA THR A 91 -1.52 -21.28 18.87
C THR A 91 -1.91 -22.77 18.98
N GLY A 92 -2.33 -23.39 17.87
CA GLY A 92 -2.68 -24.82 17.81
C GLY A 92 -4.14 -25.13 17.41
N LEU A 93 -4.99 -24.12 17.22
CA LEU A 93 -6.37 -24.28 16.73
C LEU A 93 -6.53 -23.94 15.23
N LEU A 94 -5.43 -23.74 14.51
CA LEU A 94 -5.45 -23.39 13.09
C LEU A 94 -5.59 -24.66 12.25
N ASN A 95 -6.61 -24.68 11.38
CA ASN A 95 -6.81 -25.75 10.42
C ASN A 95 -5.94 -25.46 9.18
N THR A 96 -4.73 -25.99 9.18
CA THR A 96 -3.73 -25.79 8.10
C THR A 96 -4.34 -26.10 6.74
N GLY A 97 -4.27 -25.14 5.80
CA GLY A 97 -4.78 -25.29 4.43
C GLY A 97 -6.27 -24.98 4.21
N SER A 98 -6.98 -24.39 5.18
CA SER A 98 -8.32 -23.84 4.96
C SER A 98 -8.30 -22.34 4.63
N THR A 99 -9.36 -21.84 4.00
CA THR A 99 -9.55 -20.39 3.72
C THR A 99 -9.87 -19.55 4.96
N THR A 100 -9.81 -20.15 6.14
CA THR A 100 -10.01 -19.50 7.45
C THR A 100 -8.79 -19.69 8.34
N ALA A 101 -7.73 -20.28 7.79
CA ALA A 101 -6.47 -20.47 8.47
C ALA A 101 -5.71 -19.16 8.35
N CYS A 102 -5.35 -18.55 9.48
CA CYS A 102 -4.53 -17.35 9.63
C CYS A 102 -3.12 -17.49 9.04
N GLY A 103 -3.04 -17.81 7.76
CA GLY A 103 -1.89 -18.16 6.97
C GLY A 103 -2.05 -17.57 5.57
N VAL A 104 -1.18 -17.96 4.63
CA VAL A 104 -1.10 -17.33 3.29
C VAL A 104 -2.35 -17.51 2.42
N TYR A 105 -3.17 -18.52 2.69
CA TYR A 105 -4.37 -18.87 1.92
C TYR A 105 -5.69 -18.42 2.58
N ASP A 106 -5.62 -17.60 3.64
CA ASP A 106 -6.82 -17.04 4.23
C ASP A 106 -7.58 -16.17 3.21
N ALA A 107 -8.91 -16.23 3.23
CA ALA A 107 -9.75 -15.47 2.32
C ALA A 107 -9.65 -13.95 2.53
N ASP A 108 -9.27 -13.52 3.74
CA ASP A 108 -9.16 -12.10 4.12
C ASP A 108 -7.74 -11.53 3.86
N VAL A 109 -6.87 -12.29 3.21
CA VAL A 109 -5.58 -11.80 2.67
C VAL A 109 -5.80 -10.95 1.43
N LEU A 110 -5.31 -9.71 1.45
CA LEU A 110 -5.44 -8.75 0.36
C LEU A 110 -4.45 -9.01 -0.78
N VAL A 111 -3.22 -9.35 -0.40
CA VAL A 111 -2.13 -9.72 -1.31
C VAL A 111 -1.13 -10.59 -0.56
N SER A 112 -0.52 -11.53 -1.26
CA SER A 112 0.53 -12.40 -0.73
C SER A 112 1.63 -12.66 -1.76
N GLY A 113 2.79 -13.08 -1.27
CA GLY A 113 3.92 -13.48 -2.10
C GLY A 113 5.00 -14.20 -1.30
N ASP A 114 5.78 -15.03 -1.99
CA ASP A 114 6.84 -15.87 -1.43
C ASP A 114 8.24 -15.55 -2.00
N ASP A 115 8.33 -14.69 -3.02
CA ASP A 115 9.60 -14.16 -3.54
C ASP A 115 9.88 -12.76 -2.99
N GLY A 116 10.71 -12.67 -1.95
CA GLY A 116 11.05 -11.40 -1.30
C GLY A 116 11.84 -10.42 -2.16
N LYS A 117 12.51 -10.89 -3.23
CA LYS A 117 13.27 -10.02 -4.15
C LYS A 117 12.36 -9.31 -5.14
N THR A 118 11.35 -10.02 -5.65
CA THR A 118 10.30 -9.40 -6.47
C THR A 118 9.34 -8.59 -5.59
N GLY A 119 9.09 -9.09 -4.38
CA GLY A 119 8.19 -8.48 -3.41
C GLY A 119 6.72 -8.62 -3.81
N ILE A 120 5.85 -7.99 -3.01
CA ILE A 120 4.42 -7.86 -3.31
C ILE A 120 4.10 -6.41 -3.63
N THR A 121 3.21 -6.19 -4.60
CA THR A 121 2.73 -4.86 -4.96
C THR A 121 1.23 -4.79 -4.78
N TRP A 122 0.77 -3.74 -4.10
CA TRP A 122 -0.63 -3.56 -3.75
C TRP A 122 -1.03 -2.08 -3.82
N ASP A 123 -2.21 -1.81 -4.35
CA ASP A 123 -2.77 -0.45 -4.39
C ASP A 123 -3.47 -0.19 -3.04
N VAL A 124 -2.95 0.77 -2.28
CA VAL A 124 -3.34 1.04 -0.89
C VAL A 124 -4.78 1.55 -0.84
N ALA A 125 -5.66 0.70 -0.30
CA ALA A 125 -7.05 1.04 -0.05
C ALA A 125 -7.20 1.89 1.22
N SER A 126 -8.36 2.55 1.36
CA SER A 126 -8.71 3.23 2.61
C SER A 126 -8.76 2.23 3.77
N GLY A 127 -8.37 2.68 4.97
CA GLY A 127 -8.36 1.88 6.19
C GLY A 127 -6.95 1.57 6.67
N THR A 128 -6.88 0.85 7.79
CA THR A 128 -5.63 0.45 8.44
C THR A 128 -5.27 -0.97 8.03
N HIS A 129 -4.02 -1.16 7.61
CA HIS A 129 -3.52 -2.42 7.07
C HIS A 129 -2.18 -2.79 7.69
N PHE A 130 -1.90 -4.09 7.76
CA PHE A 130 -0.69 -4.61 8.38
C PHE A 130 0.01 -5.58 7.44
N ALA A 131 1.33 -5.50 7.42
CA ALA A 131 2.16 -6.55 6.84
C ALA A 131 2.25 -7.71 7.84
N GLY A 132 2.31 -8.92 7.31
CA GLY A 132 2.62 -10.11 8.10
C GLY A 132 3.49 -11.09 7.34
N ILE A 133 4.15 -11.97 8.08
CA ILE A 133 5.03 -13.01 7.53
C ILE A 133 4.68 -14.37 8.13
N GLY A 134 4.92 -15.43 7.37
CA GLY A 134 4.87 -16.80 7.87
C GLY A 134 5.86 -17.68 7.12
N THR A 135 5.98 -18.95 7.52
CA THR A 135 6.94 -19.87 6.91
C THR A 135 6.36 -20.53 5.67
N VAL A 136 7.17 -20.68 4.62
CA VAL A 136 6.77 -21.47 3.43
C VAL A 136 6.97 -22.97 3.67
N SER A 137 7.79 -23.33 4.65
CA SER A 137 8.10 -24.72 5.00
C SER A 137 7.79 -25.03 6.48
N GLU A 138 7.65 -26.31 6.80
CA GLU A 138 7.48 -26.79 8.18
C GLU A 138 8.77 -26.65 9.03
N ALA A 139 9.90 -26.33 8.41
CA ALA A 139 11.15 -26.10 9.12
C ALA A 139 11.16 -24.69 9.72
N PRO A 140 11.67 -24.53 10.97
CA PRO A 140 11.78 -23.21 11.58
C PRO A 140 12.70 -22.32 10.72
N PRO A 141 12.31 -21.06 10.48
CA PRO A 141 13.03 -20.14 9.62
C PRO A 141 14.45 -19.93 10.11
N ALA A 142 15.41 -19.80 9.19
CA ALA A 142 16.80 -19.54 9.56
C ALA A 142 16.95 -18.10 10.06
N GLY A 143 17.31 -17.89 11.33
CA GLY A 143 17.58 -16.56 11.89
C GLY A 143 16.37 -15.89 12.54
N THR A 144 16.65 -14.88 13.37
CA THR A 144 15.68 -14.22 14.27
C THR A 144 15.08 -12.94 13.72
N GLU A 145 15.64 -12.38 12.66
CA GLU A 145 15.22 -11.08 12.11
C GLU A 145 14.87 -11.22 10.63
N VAL A 146 13.89 -10.44 10.20
CA VAL A 146 13.46 -10.32 8.81
C VAL A 146 13.52 -8.84 8.47
N ASN A 147 14.36 -8.45 7.52
CA ASN A 147 14.43 -7.07 7.09
C ASN A 147 13.40 -6.87 5.99
N MET A 148 12.35 -6.13 6.30
CA MET A 148 11.27 -5.85 5.37
C MET A 148 11.20 -4.34 5.10
N ALA A 149 11.28 -3.98 3.83
CA ALA A 149 11.24 -2.60 3.37
C ALA A 149 10.02 -2.40 2.46
N TYR A 150 9.43 -1.22 2.55
CA TYR A 150 8.35 -0.80 1.67
C TYR A 150 8.70 0.45 0.87
N GLU A 151 8.15 0.53 -0.33
CA GLU A 151 8.16 1.69 -1.19
C GLU A 151 6.72 2.10 -1.50
N VAL A 152 6.35 3.37 -1.27
CA VAL A 152 5.05 3.93 -1.61
C VAL A 152 5.20 4.92 -2.76
N ASN A 153 4.63 4.59 -3.92
CA ASN A 153 4.51 5.49 -5.05
C ASN A 153 3.13 6.18 -5.04
N LEU A 154 3.12 7.49 -4.78
CA LEU A 154 1.94 8.34 -4.80
C LEU A 154 1.77 9.00 -6.18
N ARG A 155 0.59 8.87 -6.78
CA ARG A 155 0.19 9.51 -8.04
C ARG A 155 -1.14 10.21 -7.89
N ALA A 156 -1.42 11.16 -8.78
CA ALA A 156 -2.76 11.72 -8.87
C ALA A 156 -3.76 10.62 -9.27
N GLY A 157 -4.84 10.49 -8.50
CA GLY A 157 -5.99 9.67 -8.83
C GLY A 157 -6.86 10.30 -9.90
N PHE A 158 -7.81 9.53 -10.41
CA PHE A 158 -8.72 9.97 -11.48
C PHE A 158 -9.47 11.27 -11.13
N ALA A 159 -9.96 11.41 -9.89
CA ALA A 159 -10.69 12.60 -9.47
C ALA A 159 -9.80 13.86 -9.50
N SER A 160 -8.50 13.73 -9.21
CA SER A 160 -7.56 14.85 -9.31
C SER A 160 -7.39 15.32 -10.75
N TYR A 161 -7.21 14.39 -11.69
CA TYR A 161 -7.15 14.76 -13.11
C TYR A 161 -8.43 15.42 -13.61
N PHE A 162 -9.59 14.96 -13.14
CA PHE A 162 -10.86 15.59 -13.44
C PHE A 162 -10.91 17.03 -12.92
N LEU A 163 -10.47 17.28 -11.67
CA LEU A 163 -10.37 18.63 -11.12
C LEU A 163 -9.38 19.51 -11.90
N PHE A 164 -8.22 18.97 -12.28
CA PHE A 164 -7.23 19.70 -13.08
C PHE A 164 -7.82 20.11 -14.43
N ALA A 165 -8.59 19.23 -15.07
CA ALA A 165 -9.29 19.54 -16.31
C ALA A 165 -10.32 20.67 -16.13
N LEU A 166 -11.13 20.64 -15.05
CA LEU A 166 -12.09 21.70 -14.76
C LEU A 166 -11.42 23.06 -14.54
N ILE A 167 -10.32 23.10 -13.78
CA ILE A 167 -9.55 24.34 -13.57
C ILE A 167 -8.96 24.83 -14.90
N GLY A 168 -8.51 23.92 -15.76
CA GLY A 168 -7.98 24.25 -17.08
C GLY A 168 -9.04 24.85 -18.00
N ILE A 169 -10.25 24.28 -18.01
CA ILE A 169 -11.40 24.81 -18.75
C ILE A 169 -11.78 26.19 -18.22
N ALA A 170 -11.89 26.35 -16.90
CA ALA A 170 -12.21 27.64 -16.28
C ALA A 170 -11.17 28.72 -16.65
N GLY A 171 -9.88 28.38 -16.60
CA GLY A 171 -8.80 29.27 -17.03
C GLY A 171 -8.91 29.67 -18.51
N SER A 172 -9.36 28.75 -19.36
CA SER A 172 -9.58 28.98 -20.79
C SER A 172 -10.76 29.92 -21.07
N VAL A 173 -11.79 29.94 -20.21
CA VAL A 173 -12.92 30.87 -20.34
C VAL A 173 -12.51 32.30 -19.97
N PHE A 174 -11.74 32.47 -18.88
CA PHE A 174 -11.17 33.78 -18.49
C PHE A 174 -10.14 34.36 -19.48
N PHE A 175 -9.74 33.59 -20.49
CA PHE A 175 -8.89 34.03 -21.58
C PHE A 175 -9.66 34.80 -22.66
N TRP A 176 -10.93 34.44 -22.91
CA TRP A 176 -11.74 34.98 -24.02
C TRP A 176 -12.61 36.20 -23.62
N ASP A 177 -12.69 36.53 -22.33
CA ASP A 177 -13.43 37.69 -21.75
C ASP A 177 -12.51 38.77 -21.14
#